data_AF-A0AAJ2WCS9-F1
#
_entry.id   AF-A0AAJ2WCS9-F1
#
_cell.length_a   1.000
_cell.length_b   1.000
_cell.length_c   1.000
_cell.angle_alpha   90.00
_cell.angle_beta   90.00
_cell.angle_gamma   90.00
#
_symmetry.space_group_name_H-M   'P 1'
#
loop_
_entity.id
_entity.type
_entity.pdbx_description
1 polymer ?
#
loop_
_entity_poly.entity_id
_entity_poly.type
_entity_poly.pdbx_seq_one_letter_code
_entity_poly.pdbx_strand_id
1 'polypeptide(L)' 'MKNQKTVAVRIPDDLLEKLCFVAKSEGRTLNNQFLLLARNSVAYFERTKGHITTAQMESVREEALADTVKEKETPGQ' A
#
# COMPACT_ATOMS: atom_id res chain seq x y z
N MET A 1 -7.31 -10.32 17.57
CA MET A 1 -6.24 -9.91 16.64
C MET A 1 -6.75 -8.70 15.87
N LYS A 2 -6.01 -7.57 15.86
CA LYS A 2 -6.43 -6.37 15.11
C LYS A 2 -6.57 -6.74 13.63
N ASN A 3 -7.70 -6.38 13.01
CA ASN A 3 -8.02 -6.73 11.62
C ASN A 3 -6.90 -6.30 10.67
N GLN A 4 -6.17 -7.27 10.11
CA GLN A 4 -5.23 -7.05 9.01
C GLN A 4 -5.98 -7.18 7.69
N LYS A 5 -5.64 -6.32 6.72
CA LYS A 5 -6.19 -6.36 5.37
C LYS A 5 -5.05 -6.65 4.41
N THR A 6 -5.30 -7.49 3.41
CA THR A 6 -4.38 -7.76 2.31
C THR A 6 -4.70 -6.82 1.16
N VAL A 7 -3.66 -6.29 0.52
CA VAL A 7 -3.78 -5.46 -0.68
C VAL A 7 -3.04 -6.17 -1.80
N ALA A 8 -3.67 -6.29 -2.97
CA ALA A 8 -3.01 -6.74 -4.18
C ALA A 8 -2.55 -5.52 -4.99
N VAL A 9 -1.33 -5.57 -5.53
CA VAL A 9 -0.73 -4.49 -6.31
C VAL A 9 -0.24 -5.04 -7.65
N ARG A 10 -0.45 -4.29 -8.73
CA ARG A 10 0.12 -4.60 -10.04
C ARG A 10 1.44 -3.86 -10.18
N ILE A 11 2.52 -4.59 -10.44
CA ILE A 11 3.88 -4.04 -10.45
C ILE A 11 4.61 -4.58 -11.70
N PRO A 12 5.35 -3.74 -12.44
CA PRO A 12 6.20 -4.21 -13.53
C PRO A 12 7.28 -5.19 -13.04
N ASP A 13 7.56 -6.24 -13.81
CA ASP A 13 8.47 -7.32 -13.41
C ASP A 13 9.88 -6.82 -13.03
N ASP A 14 10.48 -5.94 -13.85
CA ASP A 14 11.82 -5.38 -13.57
C ASP A 14 11.87 -4.63 -12.22
N LEU A 15 10.79 -3.95 -11.84
CA LEU A 15 10.73 -3.28 -10.54
C LEU A 15 10.60 -4.28 -9.39
N LEU A 16 9.82 -5.35 -9.58
CA LEU A 16 9.67 -6.41 -8.59
C LEU A 16 11.02 -7.11 -8.31
N GLU A 17 11.79 -7.39 -9.36
CA GLU A 17 13.12 -8.00 -9.23
C GLU A 17 14.09 -7.10 -8.46
N LYS A 18 14.14 -5.80 -8.81
CA LYS A 18 14.93 -4.81 -8.08
C LYS A 18 14.52 -4.70 -6.63
N LEU A 19 13.22 -4.72 -6.35
CA LEU A 19 12.72 -4.66 -4.98
C LEU A 19 13.06 -5.92 -4.18
N CYS A 20 13.01 -7.10 -4.81
CA CYS A 20 13.48 -8.35 -4.21
C CYS A 20 14.97 -8.30 -3.86
N PHE A 21 15.80 -7.76 -4.76
CA PHE A 21 17.23 -7.57 -4.51
C PHE A 21 17.47 -6.66 -3.30
N VAL A 22 16.81 -5.49 -3.26
CA VAL A 22 16.92 -4.54 -2.14
C VAL A 22 16.50 -5.21 -0.83
N ALA A 23 15.32 -5.84 -0.79
CA ALA A 23 14.83 -6.52 0.40
C ALA A 23 15.85 -7.55 0.93
N LYS A 24 16.40 -8.39 0.05
CA LYS A 24 17.43 -9.38 0.41
C LYS A 24 18.71 -8.72 0.92
N SER A 25 19.18 -7.67 0.24
CA SER A 25 20.41 -6.95 0.63
C SER A 25 20.29 -6.32 2.02
N GLU A 26 19.08 -5.94 2.42
CA GLU A 26 18.79 -5.32 3.71
C GLU A 26 18.25 -6.32 4.76
N GLY A 27 18.33 -7.63 4.48
CA GLY A 27 17.95 -8.70 5.40
C GLY A 27 16.44 -8.82 5.65
N ARG A 28 15.60 -8.41 4.70
CA ARG A 28 14.14 -8.38 4.81
C ARG A 28 13.46 -9.29 3.78
N THR A 29 12.26 -9.75 4.12
CA THR A 29 11.34 -10.33 3.15
C THR A 29 10.74 -9.22 2.28
N LEU A 30 10.29 -9.58 1.07
CA LEU A 30 9.60 -8.64 0.18
C LEU A 30 8.40 -7.97 0.87
N ASN A 31 7.59 -8.73 1.60
CA ASN A 31 6.44 -8.20 2.35
C ASN A 31 6.86 -7.17 3.40
N ASN A 32 7.93 -7.43 4.15
CA ASN A 32 8.45 -6.48 5.14
C ASN A 32 9.03 -5.23 4.47
N GLN A 33 9.59 -5.36 3.27
CA GLN A 33 10.04 -4.21 2.49
C GLN A 33 8.86 -3.32 2.05
N PHE A 34 7.77 -3.91 1.55
CA PHE A 34 6.55 -3.15 1.24
C PHE A 34 5.98 -2.44 2.47
N LEU A 35 5.95 -3.13 3.61
CA LEU A 35 5.47 -2.55 4.85
C LEU A 35 6.34 -1.37 5.31
N LEU A 36 7.68 -1.46 5.15
CA LEU A 36 8.59 -0.37 5.43
C LEU A 36 8.34 0.82 4.50
N LEU A 37 8.22 0.58 3.20
CA LEU A 37 7.94 1.63 2.22
C LEU A 37 6.62 2.36 2.52
N ALA A 38 5.56 1.61 2.84
CA ALA A 38 4.27 2.20 3.20
C ALA A 38 4.37 3.07 4.47
N ARG A 39 5.08 2.59 5.52
CA ARG A 39 5.30 3.36 6.75
C ARG A 39 6.10 4.63 6.50
N ASN A 40 7.15 4.53 5.70
CA ASN A 40 7.99 5.69 5.36
C ASN A 40 7.19 6.72 4.57
N SER A 41 6.32 6.28 3.65
CA SER A 41 5.42 7.16 2.91
C SER A 41 4.47 7.92 3.84
N VAL A 42 3.82 7.22 4.79
CA VAL A 42 2.91 7.85 5.76
C VAL A 42 3.67 8.81 6.67
N ALA A 43 4.80 8.39 7.24
CA ALA A 43 5.61 9.23 8.12
C ALA A 43 6.13 10.48 7.40
N TYR A 44 6.52 10.36 6.13
CA TYR A 44 6.93 11.50 5.31
C TYR A 44 5.77 12.48 5.08
N PHE A 45 4.58 11.96 4.74
CA PHE A 45 3.39 12.80 4.59
C PHE A 45 3.08 13.55 5.88
N GLU A 46 3.02 12.86 7.03
CA GLU A 46 2.70 13.49 8.31
C GLU A 46 3.73 14.55 8.72
N ARG A 47 5.02 14.29 8.44
CA ARG A 47 6.09 15.26 8.69
C ARG A 47 5.96 16.52 7.83
N THR A 48 5.48 16.39 6.60
CA THR A 48 5.46 17.49 5.62
C THR A 48 4.12 18.21 5.52
N LYS A 49 3.01 17.57 5.91
CA LYS A 49 1.64 18.07 5.76
C LYS A 49 0.87 18.15 7.08
N GLY A 50 1.44 17.64 8.17
CA GLY A 50 0.79 17.54 9.47
C GLY A 50 0.16 16.16 9.70
N HIS A 51 -0.14 15.86 10.96
CA HIS A 51 -0.64 14.56 11.38
C HIS A 51 -1.98 14.21 10.75
N ILE A 52 -2.14 12.94 10.37
CA ILE A 52 -3.41 12.41 9.89
C ILE A 52 -4.32 12.20 11.09
N THR A 53 -5.43 12.92 11.13
CA THR A 53 -6.41 12.80 12.21
C THR A 53 -7.38 11.63 11.98
N THR A 54 -8.03 11.17 13.06
CA THR A 54 -9.07 10.13 12.97
C THR A 54 -10.19 10.51 12.02
N ALA A 55 -10.66 11.77 12.08
CA ALA A 55 -11.73 12.25 11.21
C ALA A 55 -11.35 12.17 9.71
N GLN A 56 -10.10 12.48 9.37
CA GLN A 56 -9.61 12.35 7.99
C GLN A 56 -9.48 10.89 7.55
N MET A 57 -9.13 9.97 8.44
CA MET A 57 -9.11 8.54 8.09
C MET A 57 -10.52 7.97 7.91
N GLU A 58 -11.48 8.44 8.69
CA GLU A 58 -12.88 8.02 8.59
C GLU A 58 -13.50 8.48 7.27
N SER A 59 -13.26 9.72 6.85
CA SER A 59 -13.77 10.23 5.57
C SER A 59 -13.26 9.43 4.36
N VAL A 60 -12.01 8.95 4.41
CA VAL A 60 -11.38 8.20 3.30
C VAL A 60 -11.73 6.71 3.33
N ARG A 61 -12.13 6.16 4.49
CA ARG A 61 -12.51 4.74 4.61
C ARG A 61 -13.74 4.41 3.73
N GLU A 62 -14.67 5.34 3.60
CA GLU A 62 -15.87 5.17 2.76
C GLU A 62 -15.53 5.19 1.27
N GLU A 63 -14.54 6.01 0.88
CA GLU A 63 -14.13 6.20 -0.51
C GLU A 63 -13.15 5.12 -1.00
N ALA A 64 -12.14 4.76 -0.21
CA ALA A 64 -11.08 3.83 -0.61
C ALA A 64 -11.57 2.38 -0.79
N LEU A 65 -12.68 1.99 -0.13
CA LEU A 65 -13.31 0.69 -0.34
C LEU A 65 -14.13 0.65 -1.65
N ALA A 66 -14.57 1.80 -2.17
CA ALA A 66 -15.37 1.86 -3.39
C ALA A 66 -14.54 1.50 -4.64
N ASP A 67 -13.26 1.87 -4.68
CA ASP A 67 -12.38 1.56 -5.82
C ASP A 67 -11.88 0.11 -5.83
N THR A 68 -11.84 -0.57 -4.68
CA THR A 68 -11.50 -2.01 -4.62
C THR A 68 -12.60 -2.94 -5.16
N VAL A 69 -13.82 -2.43 -5.37
CA VAL A 69 -14.96 -3.20 -5.88
C VAL A 69 -15.16 -3.01 -7.39
N LYS A 70 -14.60 -1.95 -8.00
CA LYS A 70 -14.85 -1.58 -9.40
C LYS A 70 -14.05 -2.36 -10.46
N GLU A 71 -13.11 -3.24 -10.09
CA GLU A 71 -12.37 -4.06 -11.09
C GLU A 71 -13.12 -5.33 -11.56
N LYS A 72 -14.40 -5.52 -11.22
CA LYS A 72 -15.22 -6.65 -11.70
C LYS A 72 -16.23 -6.30 -12.80
N GLU A 73 -15.90 -5.40 -13.71
CA GLU A 73 -16.60 -5.30 -14.98
C GLU A 73 -15.59 -5.16 -16.12
N THR A 74 -15.13 -6.31 -16.64
CA THR A 74 -14.73 -6.38 -18.05
C THR A 74 -15.96 -6.92 -18.80
N PRO A 75 -16.71 -6.08 -19.54
CA PRO A 75 -17.60 -6.59 -20.57
C PRO A 75 -16.72 -7.21 -21.63
N GLY A 76 -16.98 -8.48 -21.96
CA GLY A 76 -16.23 -9.20 -22.98
C GLY A 76 -16.23 -8.47 -24.32
N GLN A 77 -15.10 -8.54 -25.00
CA GLN A 77 -14.99 -8.61 -26.45
C GLN A 77 -13.87 -9.58 -26.80
#